data_AF-A0A9W8QJ05-F1
#
_entry.id   AF-A0A9W8QJ05-F1
#
_cell.length_a   1.000
_cell.length_b   1.000
_cell.length_c   1.000
_cell.angle_alpha   90.00
_cell.angle_beta   90.00
_cell.angle_gamma   90.00
#
_symmetry.space_group_name_H-M   'P 1'
#
loop_
_entity.id
_entity.type
_entity.pdbx_description
1 polymer ?
#
loop_
_entity_poly.entity_id
_entity_poly.type
_entity_poly.pdbx_seq_one_letter_code
_entity_poly.pdbx_strand_id
1 'polypeptide(L)'
;MEKDTILVEKQGVSTPWQYTSEMAKHGGKIVPNSWFVDNGRCLPYEFSFVPFTKPEPPELSTYASFATEYFQLVEAAGLQDLVGLRRLFGDEGTGMLECTEGKANIMFSSDEVPADRLENGTSTLWFFDGHPPFRMYKCSCVDTSPTSNTNHNHIDRN
;
A
#
# COMPACT_ATOMS: atom_id res chain seq x y z
N MET A 1 -20.03 -1.53 0.04
CA MET A 1 -19.51 -2.91 0.18
C MET A 1 -20.64 -3.84 0.56
N GLU A 2 -20.56 -5.10 0.14
CA GLU A 2 -21.51 -6.12 0.61
C GLU A 2 -21.30 -6.36 2.10
N LYS A 3 -22.37 -6.81 2.78
CA LYS A 3 -22.29 -7.15 4.19
C LYS A 3 -21.22 -8.23 4.40
N ASP A 4 -20.41 -8.08 5.45
CA ASP A 4 -19.35 -9.01 5.82
C ASP A 4 -18.24 -9.16 4.76
N THR A 5 -18.02 -8.13 3.93
CA THR A 5 -16.86 -8.07 3.03
C THR A 5 -15.89 -6.95 3.42
N ILE A 6 -14.62 -7.18 3.17
CA ILE A 6 -13.54 -6.20 3.33
C ILE A 6 -12.81 -6.03 2.00
N LEU A 7 -12.27 -4.85 1.74
CA LEU A 7 -11.47 -4.59 0.54
C LEU A 7 -10.06 -5.12 0.76
N VAL A 8 -9.65 -6.11 -0.05
CA VAL A 8 -8.33 -6.73 0.05
C VAL A 8 -7.55 -6.50 -1.23
N GLU A 9 -6.38 -5.90 -1.09
CA GLU A 9 -5.40 -5.70 -2.14
C GLU A 9 -4.43 -6.88 -2.24
N LYS A 10 -4.21 -7.33 -3.48
CA LYS A 10 -3.13 -8.24 -3.84
C LYS A 10 -2.58 -7.87 -5.21
N GLN A 11 -1.29 -7.49 -5.26
CA GLN A 11 -0.56 -7.21 -6.50
C GLN A 11 -1.25 -6.15 -7.37
N GLY A 12 -1.62 -5.01 -6.78
CA GLY A 12 -2.25 -3.91 -7.49
C GLY A 12 -3.71 -4.15 -7.87
N VAL A 13 -4.34 -5.20 -7.36
CA VAL A 13 -5.78 -5.45 -7.54
C VAL A 13 -6.45 -5.51 -6.17
N SER A 14 -7.37 -4.60 -5.93
CA SER A 14 -8.20 -4.54 -4.72
C SER A 14 -9.58 -5.09 -5.02
N THR A 15 -10.02 -6.11 -4.29
CA THR A 15 -11.32 -6.77 -4.49
C THR A 15 -12.01 -7.04 -3.15
N PRO A 16 -13.35 -7.10 -3.11
CA PRO A 16 -14.07 -7.46 -1.90
C PRO A 16 -13.85 -8.95 -1.59
N TRP A 17 -13.35 -9.24 -0.39
CA TRP A 17 -13.19 -10.59 0.12
C TRP A 17 -14.10 -10.78 1.32
N GLN A 18 -14.59 -12.01 1.51
CA GLN A 18 -15.39 -12.35 2.68
C GLN A 18 -14.54 -12.15 3.95
N TYR A 19 -15.06 -11.38 4.89
CA TYR A 19 -14.49 -11.24 6.22
C TYR A 19 -14.69 -12.53 7.02
N THR A 20 -13.63 -12.99 7.69
CA THR A 20 -13.69 -14.04 8.70
C THR A 20 -12.81 -13.62 9.87
N SER A 21 -13.20 -13.98 11.09
CA SER A 21 -12.44 -13.66 12.31
C SER A 21 -10.99 -14.15 12.27
N GLU A 22 -10.74 -15.28 11.60
CA GLU A 22 -9.40 -15.87 11.48
C GLU A 22 -8.45 -15.03 10.62
N MET A 23 -8.96 -14.27 9.65
CA MET A 23 -8.19 -13.47 8.67
C MET A 23 -7.06 -14.22 7.92
N ALA A 24 -6.90 -15.52 8.15
CA ALA A 24 -5.97 -16.42 7.48
C ALA A 24 -6.71 -17.16 6.37
N LYS A 25 -6.29 -16.98 5.11
CA LYS A 25 -6.87 -17.62 3.93
C LYS A 25 -5.82 -17.83 2.87
N HIS A 26 -6.03 -18.82 1.99
CA HIS A 26 -5.22 -19.01 0.77
C HIS A 26 -3.69 -19.06 1.00
N GLY A 27 -3.23 -19.63 2.12
CA GLY A 27 -1.80 -19.75 2.44
C GLY A 27 -1.14 -18.43 2.90
N GLY A 28 -1.94 -17.47 3.37
CA GLY A 28 -1.46 -16.23 3.94
C GLY A 28 -2.44 -15.62 4.93
N LYS A 29 -2.23 -14.35 5.22
CA LYS A 29 -3.00 -13.56 6.17
C LYS A 29 -3.45 -12.26 5.51
N ILE A 30 -4.64 -11.81 5.88
CA ILE A 30 -5.18 -10.51 5.52
C ILE A 30 -4.84 -9.56 6.67
N VAL A 31 -4.14 -8.49 6.37
CA VAL A 31 -3.68 -7.50 7.37
C VAL A 31 -4.17 -6.11 7.01
N PRO A 32 -4.49 -5.24 7.99
CA PRO A 32 -4.81 -3.84 7.72
C PRO A 32 -3.71 -3.13 6.91
N ASN A 33 -4.11 -2.30 5.95
CA ASN A 33 -3.20 -1.59 5.06
C ASN A 33 -3.47 -0.08 4.96
N SER A 34 -4.74 0.32 5.05
CA SER A 34 -5.14 1.73 5.03
C SER A 34 -6.10 2.01 6.19
N TRP A 35 -5.92 3.16 6.84
CA TRP A 35 -6.65 3.59 8.03
C TRP A 35 -7.17 5.03 7.87
N PHE A 36 -8.32 5.30 8.46
CA PHE A 36 -8.86 6.64 8.63
C PHE A 36 -9.24 6.86 10.09
N VAL A 37 -9.63 8.08 10.44
CA VAL A 37 -10.13 8.41 11.77
C VAL A 37 -11.63 8.69 11.70
N ASP A 38 -12.37 8.12 12.63
CA ASP A 38 -13.80 8.36 12.80
C ASP A 38 -14.10 8.50 14.30
N ASN A 39 -14.63 9.67 14.69
CA ASN A 39 -14.98 9.97 16.08
C ASN A 39 -13.83 9.64 17.07
N GLY A 40 -12.61 10.08 16.75
CA GLY A 40 -11.40 9.83 17.53
C GLY A 40 -10.86 8.40 17.48
N ARG A 41 -11.44 7.52 16.65
CA ARG A 41 -11.03 6.12 16.52
C ARG A 41 -10.33 5.89 15.19
N CYS A 42 -9.11 5.36 15.25
CA CYS A 42 -8.42 4.87 14.07
C CYS A 42 -9.02 3.53 13.62
N LEU A 43 -9.54 3.49 12.39
CA LEU A 43 -10.23 2.33 11.83
C LEU A 43 -9.59 1.92 10.50
N PRO A 44 -9.29 0.63 10.29
CA PRO A 44 -8.84 0.15 8.99
C PRO A 44 -10.02 0.09 8.01
N TYR A 45 -9.78 0.45 6.76
CA TYR A 45 -10.78 0.39 5.68
C TYR A 45 -10.32 -0.38 4.45
N GLU A 46 -9.00 -0.51 4.24
CA GLU A 46 -8.42 -1.41 3.24
C GLU A 46 -7.41 -2.35 3.90
N PHE A 47 -7.30 -3.54 3.30
CA PHE A 47 -6.45 -4.62 3.78
C PHE A 47 -5.55 -5.12 2.65
N SER A 48 -4.47 -5.80 3.00
CA SER A 48 -3.58 -6.46 2.04
C SER A 48 -3.43 -7.93 2.36
N PHE A 49 -3.26 -8.72 1.31
CA PHE A 49 -2.88 -10.13 1.45
C PHE A 49 -1.36 -10.28 1.59
N VAL A 50 -0.92 -10.93 2.67
CA VAL A 50 0.48 -11.25 2.93
C VAL A 50 0.66 -12.78 2.98
N PRO A 51 1.41 -13.40 2.06
CA PRO A 51 1.72 -14.83 2.13
C PRO A 51 2.49 -15.18 3.41
N PHE A 52 2.29 -16.37 3.98
CA PHE A 52 3.05 -16.83 5.16
C PHE A 52 4.56 -16.95 4.92
N THR A 53 4.99 -16.98 3.67
CA THR A 53 6.41 -17.00 3.28
C THR A 53 7.08 -15.62 3.41
N LYS A 54 6.31 -14.56 3.66
CA LYS A 54 6.82 -13.20 3.85
C LYS A 54 6.65 -12.80 5.33
N PRO A 55 7.56 -11.96 5.86
CA PRO A 55 7.38 -11.40 7.20
C PRO A 55 6.08 -10.58 7.26
N GLU A 56 5.37 -10.71 8.39
CA GLU A 56 4.20 -9.87 8.64
C GLU A 56 4.63 -8.41 8.80
N PRO A 57 3.94 -7.45 8.17
CA PRO A 57 4.28 -6.04 8.34
C PRO A 57 3.98 -5.58 9.77
N PRO A 58 4.72 -4.57 10.28
CA PRO A 58 4.49 -4.04 11.63
C PRO A 58 3.08 -3.44 11.74
N GLU A 59 2.43 -3.66 12.88
CA GLU A 59 1.14 -3.05 13.18
C GLU A 59 1.26 -1.52 13.31
N LEU A 60 0.20 -0.79 12.97
CA LEU A 60 0.16 0.67 13.14
C LEU A 60 0.40 1.09 14.61
N SER A 61 0.01 0.24 15.57
CA SER A 61 0.26 0.40 17.00
C SER A 61 1.74 0.55 17.37
N THR A 62 2.65 0.01 16.55
CA THR A 62 4.10 0.19 16.70
C THR A 62 4.52 1.66 16.50
N TYR A 63 3.71 2.45 15.80
CA TYR A 63 3.90 3.88 15.53
C TYR A 63 2.83 4.74 16.19
N ALA A 64 2.32 4.32 17.36
CA ALA A 64 1.16 4.93 18.01
C ALA A 64 1.29 6.44 18.20
N SER A 65 2.47 6.96 18.58
CA SER A 65 2.68 8.41 18.76
C SER A 65 2.44 9.17 17.46
N PHE A 66 3.07 8.74 16.37
CA PHE A 66 2.89 9.34 15.05
C PHE A 66 1.43 9.23 14.59
N ALA A 67 0.83 8.04 14.66
CA ALA A 67 -0.54 7.83 14.23
C ALA A 67 -1.53 8.71 15.01
N THR A 68 -1.32 8.84 16.33
CA THR A 68 -2.15 9.69 17.19
C THR A 68 -2.05 11.16 16.79
N GLU A 69 -0.84 11.70 16.70
CA GLU A 69 -0.61 13.10 16.30
C GLU A 69 -1.17 13.38 14.91
N TYR A 70 -0.93 12.48 13.95
CA TYR A 70 -1.46 12.60 12.60
C TYR A 70 -2.98 12.68 12.58
N PHE A 71 -3.68 11.73 13.22
CA PHE A 71 -5.13 11.71 13.18
C PHE A 71 -5.77 12.85 13.97
N GLN A 72 -5.13 13.32 15.06
CA GLN A 72 -5.55 14.55 15.74
C GLN A 72 -5.49 15.77 14.81
N LEU A 73 -4.43 15.89 13.99
CA LEU A 73 -4.32 16.96 13.00
C LEU A 73 -5.37 16.84 11.90
N VAL A 74 -5.65 15.62 11.42
CA VAL A 74 -6.69 15.36 10.40
C VAL A 74 -8.07 15.76 10.92
N GLU A 75 -8.44 15.37 12.15
CA GLU A 75 -9.73 15.74 12.75
C GLU A 75 -9.81 17.25 13.01
N ALA A 76 -8.75 17.86 13.54
CA ALA A 76 -8.72 19.31 13.78
C ALA A 76 -8.85 20.13 12.48
N ALA A 77 -8.39 19.59 11.35
CA ALA A 77 -8.53 20.19 10.04
C ALA A 77 -9.88 19.88 9.34
N GLY A 78 -10.73 19.01 9.91
CA GLY A 78 -11.97 18.58 9.29
C GLY A 78 -11.78 17.68 8.07
N LEU A 79 -10.67 16.94 8.00
CA LEU A 79 -10.27 16.12 6.85
C LEU A 79 -10.49 14.62 7.04
N GLN A 80 -11.18 14.21 8.12
CA GLN A 80 -11.33 12.81 8.51
C GLN A 80 -12.01 11.91 7.46
N ASP A 81 -12.87 12.50 6.62
CA ASP A 81 -13.56 11.80 5.53
C ASP A 81 -12.81 11.88 4.17
N LEU A 82 -11.67 12.57 4.14
CA LEU A 82 -10.92 12.87 2.91
C LEU A 82 -9.52 12.27 2.90
N VAL A 83 -8.90 12.13 4.08
CA VAL A 83 -7.49 11.77 4.20
C VAL A 83 -7.32 10.63 5.21
N GLY A 84 -6.45 9.69 4.87
CA GLY A 84 -6.09 8.57 5.73
C GLY A 84 -4.60 8.23 5.64
N LEU A 85 -4.18 7.28 6.47
CA LEU A 85 -2.85 6.68 6.40
C LEU A 85 -2.90 5.41 5.58
N ARG A 86 -1.89 5.21 4.75
CA ARG A 86 -1.69 3.96 4.02
C ARG A 86 -0.26 3.47 4.23
N ARG A 87 -0.11 2.17 4.49
CA ARG A 87 1.20 1.54 4.53
C ARG A 87 1.74 1.39 3.11
N LEU A 88 3.03 1.64 2.96
CA LEU A 88 3.78 1.38 1.74
C LEU A 88 4.63 0.11 1.93
N PHE A 89 4.63 -0.76 0.92
CA PHE A 89 5.41 -2.00 0.88
C PHE A 89 6.71 -1.86 0.07
N GLY A 90 6.97 -0.69 -0.52
CA GLY A 90 8.20 -0.36 -1.23
C GLY A 90 8.24 -0.89 -2.66
N ASP A 91 7.12 -1.37 -3.19
CA ASP A 91 6.98 -1.75 -4.59
C ASP A 91 5.94 -0.92 -5.34
N GLU A 92 5.39 0.11 -4.69
CA GLU A 92 4.50 1.09 -5.30
C GLU A 92 5.22 1.88 -6.40
N GLY A 93 4.52 2.10 -7.51
CA GLY A 93 5.06 2.83 -8.66
C GLY A 93 4.90 4.32 -8.59
N THR A 94 5.87 5.01 -9.16
CA THR A 94 5.67 6.39 -9.59
C THR A 94 4.79 6.39 -10.83
N GLY A 95 3.72 7.18 -10.81
CA GLY A 95 2.78 7.26 -11.92
C GLY A 95 2.02 5.95 -12.07
N MET A 96 1.19 5.61 -11.08
CA MET A 96 0.18 4.57 -11.22
C MET A 96 -1.19 5.24 -11.36
N LEU A 97 -2.07 4.66 -12.16
CA LEU A 97 -3.47 5.06 -12.24
C LEU A 97 -4.34 3.96 -11.63
N GLU A 98 -5.12 4.30 -10.62
CA GLU A 98 -6.17 3.43 -10.11
C GLU A 98 -7.41 3.55 -11.02
N CYS A 99 -7.90 2.42 -11.52
CA CYS A 99 -9.13 2.32 -12.29
C CYS A 99 -10.09 1.35 -11.61
N THR A 100 -11.36 1.74 -11.47
CA THR A 100 -12.40 0.85 -10.96
C THR A 100 -13.11 0.14 -12.10
N GLU A 101 -13.07 -1.20 -12.09
CA GLU A 101 -13.78 -2.07 -13.02
C GLU A 101 -14.70 -3.02 -12.24
N GLY A 102 -16.01 -2.75 -12.32
CA GLY A 102 -17.02 -3.50 -11.55
C GLY A 102 -16.82 -3.36 -10.03
N LYS A 103 -16.36 -4.43 -9.39
CA LYS A 103 -16.06 -4.47 -7.93
C LYS A 103 -14.55 -4.53 -7.63
N ALA A 104 -13.70 -4.31 -8.63
CA ALA A 104 -12.26 -4.32 -8.46
C ALA A 104 -11.70 -2.91 -8.68
N ASN A 105 -10.74 -2.52 -7.88
CA ASN A 105 -9.82 -1.45 -8.24
C ASN A 105 -8.52 -2.06 -8.76
N ILE A 106 -8.02 -1.55 -9.87
CA ILE A 106 -6.86 -2.07 -10.57
C ILE A 106 -5.87 -0.92 -10.73
N MET A 107 -4.64 -1.15 -10.27
CA MET A 107 -3.52 -0.24 -10.41
C MET A 107 -2.80 -0.53 -11.73
N PHE A 108 -2.90 0.39 -12.68
CA PHE A 108 -2.16 0.35 -13.94
C PHE A 108 -0.90 1.19 -13.83
N SER A 109 0.20 0.71 -14.43
CA SER A 109 1.38 1.54 -14.59
C SER A 109 1.11 2.63 -15.62
N SER A 110 1.66 3.83 -15.44
CA SER A 110 1.40 4.97 -16.32
C SER A 110 1.81 4.72 -17.78
N ASP A 111 2.80 3.87 -18.04
CA ASP A 111 3.19 3.45 -19.40
C ASP A 111 2.17 2.52 -20.08
N GLU A 112 1.26 1.93 -19.31
CA GLU A 112 0.14 1.12 -19.81
C GLU A 112 -1.11 1.96 -20.10
N VAL A 113 -1.11 3.24 -19.71
CA VAL A 113 -2.28 4.12 -19.75
C VAL A 113 -2.10 5.22 -20.81
N PRO A 114 -3.11 5.46 -21.67
CA PRO A 114 -3.09 6.59 -22.59
C PRO A 114 -2.89 7.93 -21.87
N ALA A 115 -2.06 8.81 -22.44
CA ALA A 115 -1.66 10.09 -21.83
C ALA A 115 -2.85 10.98 -21.45
N ASP A 116 -3.90 11.01 -22.29
CA ASP A 116 -5.13 11.77 -22.04
C ASP A 116 -5.89 11.30 -20.79
N ARG A 117 -5.77 10.01 -20.43
CA ARG A 117 -6.35 9.48 -19.19
C ARG A 117 -5.52 9.81 -17.95
N LEU A 118 -4.20 9.92 -18.11
CA LEU A 118 -3.31 10.37 -17.03
C LEU A 118 -3.53 11.85 -16.71
N GLU A 119 -3.70 12.68 -17.74
CA GLU A 119 -3.93 14.13 -17.59
C GLU A 119 -5.22 14.46 -16.83
N ASN A 120 -6.24 13.60 -16.97
CA ASN A 120 -7.52 13.75 -16.28
C ASN A 120 -7.57 13.03 -14.92
N GLY A 121 -6.46 12.41 -14.49
CA GLY A 121 -6.36 11.73 -13.20
C GLY A 121 -6.40 12.71 -12.01
N THR A 122 -6.94 12.26 -10.88
CA THR A 122 -6.85 12.99 -9.61
C THR A 122 -5.72 12.40 -8.77
N SER A 123 -4.85 13.24 -8.21
CA SER A 123 -3.83 12.77 -7.26
C SER A 123 -4.48 12.34 -5.95
N THR A 124 -4.23 11.10 -5.54
CA THR A 124 -4.82 10.48 -4.34
C THR A 124 -3.78 10.02 -3.32
N LEU A 125 -2.49 10.03 -3.67
CA LEU A 125 -1.40 9.59 -2.79
C LEU A 125 -0.24 10.57 -2.86
N TRP A 126 0.25 10.98 -1.68
CA TRP A 126 1.38 11.87 -1.54
C TRP A 126 2.44 11.22 -0.65
N PHE A 127 3.69 11.34 -1.07
CA PHE A 127 4.86 10.82 -0.36
C PHE A 127 5.60 12.01 0.28
N PHE A 128 5.89 11.93 1.58
CA PHE A 128 6.42 13.05 2.36
C PHE A 128 7.87 12.84 2.85
N ASP A 129 8.56 11.79 2.41
CA ASP A 129 9.91 11.45 2.86
C ASP A 129 11.05 12.07 2.04
N GLY A 130 10.75 13.03 1.16
CA GLY A 130 11.74 13.79 0.39
C GLY A 130 12.58 12.97 -0.59
N HIS A 131 12.29 11.67 -0.74
CA HIS A 131 12.97 10.77 -1.65
C HIS A 131 11.91 10.09 -2.53
N PRO A 132 11.96 10.25 -3.88
CA PRO A 132 11.06 9.53 -4.77
C PRO A 132 11.05 8.03 -4.44
N PRO A 133 9.87 7.39 -4.48
CA PRO A 133 9.47 6.36 -3.52
C PRO A 133 10.27 5.09 -3.75
N PHE A 134 11.33 4.84 -2.97
CA PHE A 134 12.02 3.54 -2.77
C PHE A 134 12.30 2.63 -4.00
N ARG A 135 12.07 3.10 -5.24
CA ARG A 135 12.24 2.41 -6.51
C ARG A 135 13.52 2.88 -7.17
N MET A 136 14.64 2.41 -6.63
CA MET A 136 15.82 2.13 -7.46
C MET A 136 16.53 0.82 -7.11
N TYR A 137 16.07 0.04 -6.12
CA TYR A 137 16.85 -1.12 -5.64
C TYR A 137 16.11 -2.47 -5.65
N LYS A 138 15.08 -2.66 -6.46
CA LYS A 138 14.77 -4.02 -6.95
C LYS A 138 15.66 -4.31 -8.15
N CYS A 139 16.91 -4.66 -7.89
CA CYS A 139 17.67 -5.42 -8.87
C CYS A 139 17.04 -6.81 -8.94
N SER A 140 16.26 -7.11 -9.99
CA SER A 140 15.74 -8.47 -10.27
C SER A 140 16.83 -9.37 -10.89
N CYS A 141 18.07 -9.23 -10.44
CA CYS A 141 19.16 -10.10 -10.85
C CYS A 141 19.24 -11.26 -9.85
N VAL A 142 18.95 -12.48 -10.31
CA VAL A 142 19.49 -13.67 -9.68
C VAL A 142 20.94 -13.75 -10.15
N ASP A 143 21.90 -13.35 -9.32
CA ASP A 143 23.30 -13.54 -9.66
C ASP A 143 23.61 -15.04 -9.61
N THR A 144 23.63 -15.68 -10.78
CA THR A 144 24.08 -17.06 -10.94
C THR A 144 25.58 -17.11 -11.26
N SER A 145 26.28 -15.98 -11.24
CA SER A 145 27.69 -15.84 -11.58
C SER A 145 28.56 -15.83 -10.31
N PRO A 146 29.74 -16.48 -10.32
CA PRO A 146 30.66 -16.45 -9.18
C PRO A 146 31.48 -15.15 -9.08
N THR A 147 31.26 -14.16 -9.94
CA THR A 147 32.04 -12.91 -9.99
C THR A 147 31.14 -11.68 -9.80
N SER A 148 31.52 -10.77 -8.90
CA SER A 148 30.76 -9.55 -8.67
C SER A 148 30.75 -8.68 -9.93
N ASN A 149 29.57 -8.20 -10.30
CA ASN A 149 29.42 -7.28 -11.40
C ASN A 149 29.62 -5.85 -10.89
N THR A 150 30.62 -5.17 -11.45
CA THR A 150 31.05 -3.81 -11.08
C THR A 150 30.05 -2.71 -11.46
N ASN A 151 28.95 -3.03 -12.16
CA ASN A 151 27.95 -2.05 -12.58
C ASN A 151 26.75 -1.94 -11.63
N HIS A 152 26.81 -2.49 -10.41
CA HIS A 152 25.77 -2.27 -9.40
C HIS A 152 26.30 -2.25 -7.96
N ASN A 153 25.88 -1.24 -7.21
CA ASN A 153 26.21 -1.09 -5.79
C ASN A 153 25.25 -1.94 -4.94
N HIS A 154 25.77 -2.97 -4.29
CA HIS A 154 25.12 -3.58 -3.13
C HIS A 154 25.48 -2.72 -1.91
N ILE A 155 24.47 -2.18 -1.21
CA ILE A 155 24.70 -1.63 0.12
C ILE A 155 24.83 -2.83 1.05
N ASP A 156 26.03 -3.05 1.57
CA ASP A 156 26.25 -4.01 2.64
C ASP A 156 25.43 -3.58 3.86
N ARG A 157 24.54 -4.47 4.31
CA ARG A 157 23.93 -4.34 5.64
C ARG A 157 24.95 -4.86 6.63
N ASN A 158 25.53 -3.94 7.42
CA ASN A 158 26.38 -4.25 8.57
C ASN A 158 25.80 -5.35 9.45
#